data_AF-A0A9W6KRE6-F1
#
_entry.id   AF-A0A9W6KRE6-F1
#
_cell.length_a   1.000
_cell.length_b   1.000
_cell.length_c   1.000
_cell.angle_alpha   90.00
_cell.angle_beta   90.00
_cell.angle_gamma   90.00
#
_symmetry.space_group_name_H-M   'P 1'
#
loop_
_entity.id
_entity.type
_entity.pdbx_description
1 polymer ?
#
loop_
_entity_poly.entity_id
_entity_poly.type
_entity_poly.pdbx_seq_one_letter_code
_entity_poly.pdbx_strand_id
1 'polypeptide(L)'
;MRRRLAAPVALVAAVVVFVVIYLLIGSLLWAPILAVVAAIGVYLMLDDRSSAQVSSDDYADEAQEKVDEALKLIKGIQRLAKDVRSPVARKALETACEIVPELFRRVQAKSPNSLFSTASQIGGHLRSLDGAVHQYIDIQSKPMLYRDPESLRLSGEHAFQRFADFALESVRLVNQGDMAQYKANLDTVAPPKLPELG
;
A
#
# COMPACT_ATOMS: atom_id res chain seq x y z
N MET A 1 26.09 -3.84 6.59
CA MET A 1 27.18 -4.38 5.75
C MET A 1 27.36 -5.90 5.88
N ARG A 2 27.45 -6.48 7.10
CA ARG A 2 27.53 -7.95 7.33
C ARG A 2 26.46 -8.78 6.59
N ARG A 3 25.26 -8.22 6.38
CA ARG A 3 24.08 -8.86 5.76
C ARG A 3 24.12 -9.05 4.24
N ARG A 4 24.61 -8.06 3.47
CA ARG A 4 24.86 -8.24 2.02
C ARG A 4 25.97 -9.27 1.76
N LEU A 5 26.80 -9.52 2.78
CA LEU A 5 27.86 -10.50 2.74
C LEU A 5 27.41 -11.89 3.21
N ALA A 6 26.25 -12.04 3.87
CA ALA A 6 25.81 -13.34 4.40
C ALA A 6 25.58 -14.39 3.29
N ALA A 7 24.85 -14.02 2.23
CA ALA A 7 24.66 -14.88 1.06
C ALA A 7 25.98 -15.23 0.33
N PRO A 8 26.86 -14.28 -0.03
CA PRO A 8 28.13 -14.62 -0.69
C PRO A 8 29.12 -15.32 0.25
N VAL A 9 29.12 -15.04 1.56
CA VAL A 9 29.98 -15.74 2.54
C VAL A 9 29.49 -17.16 2.78
N ALA A 10 28.18 -17.39 2.88
CA ALA A 10 27.62 -18.74 2.95
C ALA A 10 27.92 -19.54 1.68
N LEU A 11 27.87 -18.89 0.50
CA LEU A 11 28.23 -19.52 -0.77
C LEU A 11 29.73 -19.84 -0.86
N VAL A 12 30.60 -18.93 -0.40
CA VAL A 12 32.05 -19.19 -0.33
C VAL A 12 32.35 -20.31 0.66
N ALA A 13 31.71 -20.34 1.82
CA ALA A 13 31.85 -21.44 2.79
C ALA A 13 31.39 -22.78 2.20
N ALA A 14 30.26 -22.80 1.48
CA ALA A 14 29.76 -23.99 0.78
C ALA A 14 30.78 -24.52 -0.24
N VAL A 15 31.35 -23.63 -1.05
CA VAL A 15 32.36 -23.98 -2.06
C VAL A 15 33.65 -24.49 -1.40
N VAL A 16 34.13 -23.84 -0.34
CA VAL A 16 35.34 -24.25 0.37
C VAL A 16 35.15 -25.63 1.01
N VAL A 17 34.02 -25.86 1.68
CA VAL A 17 33.70 -27.16 2.29
C VAL A 17 33.57 -28.26 1.23
N PHE A 18 32.91 -27.96 0.10
CA PHE A 18 32.80 -28.89 -1.03
C PHE A 18 34.17 -29.30 -1.57
N VAL A 19 35.04 -28.32 -1.85
CA VAL A 19 36.38 -28.57 -2.41
C VAL A 19 37.25 -29.37 -1.46
N VAL A 20 37.27 -29.02 -0.17
CA VAL A 20 38.07 -29.72 0.85
C VAL A 20 37.63 -31.17 1.02
N ILE A 21 36.32 -31.43 1.12
CA ILE A 21 35.77 -32.78 1.29
C ILE A 21 35.94 -33.62 0.02
N TYR A 22 35.74 -33.02 -1.16
CA TYR A 22 35.93 -33.69 -2.43
C TYR A 22 37.40 -34.12 -2.64
N LEU A 23 38.36 -33.26 -2.29
CA LEU A 23 39.79 -33.59 -2.37
C LEU A 23 40.23 -34.67 -1.37
N LEU A 24 39.61 -34.71 -0.18
CA LEU A 24 39.96 -35.68 0.88
C LEU A 24 39.34 -37.07 0.66
N ILE A 25 38.10 -37.13 0.17
CA ILE A 25 37.33 -38.39 0.10
C ILE A 25 37.25 -38.92 -1.34
N GLY A 26 37.42 -38.07 -2.35
CA GLY A 26 37.26 -38.43 -3.77
C GLY A 26 35.83 -38.83 -4.15
N SER A 27 34.87 -38.66 -3.24
CA SER A 27 33.49 -39.08 -3.41
C SER A 27 32.60 -37.92 -3.83
N LEU A 28 32.07 -38.00 -5.05
CA LEU A 28 31.16 -37.01 -5.62
C LEU A 28 29.76 -37.03 -4.98
N LEU A 29 29.40 -38.08 -4.24
CA LEU A 29 28.09 -38.24 -3.60
C LEU A 29 28.01 -37.57 -2.22
N TRP A 30 29.07 -37.65 -1.41
CA TRP A 30 29.07 -37.12 -0.04
C TRP A 30 29.48 -35.64 0.04
N ALA A 31 30.35 -35.18 -0.87
CA ALA A 31 30.79 -33.79 -0.94
C ALA A 31 29.65 -32.76 -1.09
N PRO A 32 28.65 -32.91 -1.98
CA PRO A 32 27.58 -31.93 -2.13
C PRO A 32 26.63 -31.90 -0.93
N ILE A 33 26.36 -33.05 -0.30
CA ILE A 33 25.46 -33.14 0.86
C ILE A 33 26.08 -32.41 2.06
N LEU A 34 27.35 -32.66 2.35
CA LEU A 34 28.06 -31.99 3.45
C LEU A 34 28.26 -30.50 3.19
N ALA A 35 28.48 -30.10 1.94
CA ALA A 35 28.54 -28.69 1.56
C ALA A 35 27.20 -27.96 1.79
N VAL A 36 26.07 -28.59 1.43
CA VAL A 36 24.73 -28.02 1.69
C VAL A 36 24.45 -27.91 3.19
N VAL A 37 24.77 -28.95 3.98
CA VAL A 37 24.58 -28.91 5.44
C VAL A 37 25.43 -27.83 6.09
N ALA A 38 26.70 -27.69 5.68
CA ALA A 38 27.58 -26.64 6.17
C ALA A 38 27.11 -25.24 5.74
N ALA A 39 26.62 -25.09 4.51
CA ALA A 39 26.06 -23.83 4.03
C ALA A 39 24.82 -23.41 4.83
N ILE A 40 23.93 -24.36 5.12
CA ILE A 40 22.74 -24.13 5.96
C ILE A 40 23.17 -23.78 7.38
N GLY A 41 24.13 -24.51 7.97
CA GLY A 41 24.64 -24.21 9.31
C GLY A 41 25.26 -22.81 9.42
N VAL A 42 26.10 -22.43 8.46
CA VAL A 42 26.72 -21.10 8.40
C VAL A 42 25.68 -20.00 8.14
N TYR A 43 24.70 -20.26 7.28
CA TYR A 43 23.58 -19.36 7.03
C TYR A 43 22.77 -19.10 8.31
N LEU A 44 22.38 -20.16 9.03
CA LEU A 44 21.61 -20.05 10.28
C LEU A 44 22.43 -19.42 11.42
N MET A 45 23.76 -19.59 11.43
CA MET A 45 24.64 -19.00 12.45
C MET A 45 24.95 -17.53 12.17
N LEU A 46 24.80 -17.07 10.92
CA LEU A 46 24.98 -15.68 10.50
C LEU A 46 23.65 -14.90 10.45
N ASP A 47 22.52 -15.59 10.31
CA ASP A 47 21.18 -15.01 10.33
C ASP A 47 20.66 -14.93 11.77
N ASP A 48 21.04 -13.86 12.49
CA ASP A 48 20.59 -13.57 13.86
C ASP A 48 19.09 -13.21 13.96
N ARG A 49 18.32 -13.34 12.88
CA ARG A 49 16.89 -13.06 12.89
C ARG A 49 16.11 -14.20 13.53
N SER A 50 15.39 -13.89 14.60
CA SER A 50 14.32 -14.77 15.05
C SER A 50 13.24 -14.85 13.96
N SER A 51 12.52 -15.97 13.89
CA SER A 51 11.37 -16.13 12.98
C SER A 51 10.35 -14.99 13.09
N ALA A 52 10.25 -14.36 14.27
CA ALA A 52 9.42 -13.18 14.50
C ALA A 52 9.93 -11.91 13.77
N GLN A 53 11.24 -11.74 13.59
CA GLN A 53 11.79 -10.61 12.83
C GLN A 53 11.60 -10.77 11.31
N VAL A 54 11.62 -12.01 10.79
CA VAL A 54 11.32 -12.26 9.37
C VAL A 54 9.85 -11.95 9.09
N SER A 55 8.94 -12.47 9.91
CA SER A 55 7.49 -12.19 9.79
C SER A 55 7.16 -10.70 9.91
N SER A 56 7.87 -9.95 10.77
CA SER A 56 7.65 -8.51 10.93
C SER A 56 8.12 -7.72 9.70
N ASP A 57 9.21 -8.14 9.06
CA ASP A 57 9.73 -7.50 7.85
C ASP A 57 8.83 -7.77 6.65
N ASP A 58 8.40 -9.02 6.46
CA ASP A 58 7.47 -9.40 5.38
C ASP A 58 6.17 -8.60 5.49
N TYR A 59 5.63 -8.43 6.71
CA TYR A 59 4.45 -7.60 6.95
C TYR A 59 4.68 -6.12 6.59
N ALA A 60 5.86 -5.58 6.91
CA ALA A 60 6.18 -4.19 6.60
C ALA A 60 6.29 -3.96 5.08
N ASP A 61 6.88 -4.92 4.36
CA ASP A 61 6.99 -4.90 2.90
C ASP A 61 5.61 -4.99 2.24
N GLU A 62 4.75 -5.91 2.68
CA GLU A 62 3.35 -6.01 2.21
C GLU A 62 2.55 -4.74 2.48
N ALA A 63 2.71 -4.14 3.67
CA ALA A 63 2.06 -2.88 4.02
C ALA A 63 2.51 -1.75 3.09
N GLN A 64 3.81 -1.69 2.75
CA GLN A 64 4.36 -0.69 1.86
C GLN A 64 3.87 -0.88 0.41
N GLU A 65 3.77 -2.13 -0.07
CA GLU A 65 3.20 -2.43 -1.39
C GLU A 65 1.77 -1.88 -1.51
N LYS A 66 0.94 -2.07 -0.47
CA LYS A 66 -0.44 -1.53 -0.45
C LYS A 66 -0.48 -0.01 -0.44
N VAL A 67 0.45 0.64 0.27
CA VAL A 67 0.59 2.11 0.20
C VAL A 67 0.92 2.53 -1.23
N ASP A 68 1.87 1.87 -1.89
CA ASP A 68 2.29 2.20 -3.24
C ASP A 68 1.17 1.99 -4.28
N GLU A 69 0.36 0.94 -4.14
CA GLU A 69 -0.87 0.74 -4.92
C GLU A 69 -1.84 1.91 -4.76
N ALA A 70 -2.10 2.34 -3.52
CA ALA A 70 -2.98 3.47 -3.24
C ALA A 70 -2.42 4.79 -3.79
N LEU A 71 -1.11 5.03 -3.69
CA LEU A 71 -0.46 6.20 -4.25
C LEU A 71 -0.53 6.24 -5.79
N LYS A 72 -0.52 5.08 -6.46
CA LYS A 72 -0.75 5.01 -7.92
C LYS A 72 -2.17 5.47 -8.28
N LEU A 73 -3.19 5.07 -7.52
CA LEU A 73 -4.57 5.53 -7.73
C LEU A 73 -4.70 7.04 -7.54
N ILE A 74 -4.07 7.60 -6.50
CA ILE A 74 -4.05 9.04 -6.27
C ILE A 74 -3.49 9.80 -7.48
N LYS A 75 -2.39 9.32 -8.07
CA LYS A 75 -1.84 9.92 -9.29
C LYS A 75 -2.81 9.84 -10.47
N GLY A 76 -3.60 8.77 -10.57
CA GLY A 76 -4.68 8.64 -11.56
C GLY A 76 -5.76 9.69 -11.36
N ILE A 77 -6.29 9.78 -10.13
CA ILE A 77 -7.32 10.75 -9.74
C ILE A 77 -6.84 12.19 -9.96
N GLN A 78 -5.59 12.52 -9.59
CA GLN A 78 -5.00 13.85 -9.84
C GLN A 78 -4.95 14.22 -11.32
N ARG A 79 -4.75 13.25 -12.22
CA ARG A 79 -4.80 13.51 -13.66
C ARG A 79 -6.22 13.79 -14.10
N LEU A 80 -7.17 12.96 -13.68
CA LEU A 80 -8.59 13.12 -14.00
C LEU A 80 -9.19 14.41 -13.44
N ALA A 81 -8.74 14.85 -12.26
CA ALA A 81 -9.18 16.10 -11.64
C ALA A 81 -8.95 17.33 -12.54
N LYS A 82 -8.00 17.27 -13.49
CA LYS A 82 -7.76 18.35 -14.46
C LYS A 82 -8.89 18.50 -15.47
N ASP A 83 -9.62 17.41 -15.75
CA ASP A 83 -10.74 17.37 -16.69
C ASP A 83 -12.08 17.73 -16.04
N VAL A 84 -12.09 17.91 -14.71
CA VAL A 84 -13.24 18.38 -13.93
C VAL A 84 -13.37 19.90 -14.09
N ARG A 85 -14.49 20.36 -14.67
CA ARG A 85 -14.77 21.79 -14.92
C ARG A 85 -15.20 22.53 -13.67
N SER A 86 -15.87 21.86 -12.74
CA SER A 86 -16.34 22.48 -11.49
C SER A 86 -15.15 22.77 -10.57
N PRO A 87 -14.90 24.05 -10.21
CA PRO A 87 -13.78 24.40 -9.32
C PRO A 87 -13.90 23.76 -7.94
N VAL A 88 -15.14 23.60 -7.44
CA VAL A 88 -15.41 23.02 -6.12
C VAL A 88 -15.06 21.54 -6.11
N ALA A 89 -15.56 20.76 -7.07
CA ALA A 89 -15.24 19.34 -7.17
C ALA A 89 -13.75 19.11 -7.43
N ARG A 90 -13.12 19.91 -8.29
CA ARG A 90 -11.67 19.82 -8.53
C ARG A 90 -10.90 20.06 -7.24
N LYS A 91 -11.24 21.09 -6.48
CA LYS A 91 -10.55 21.41 -5.22
C LYS A 91 -10.73 20.30 -4.18
N ALA A 92 -11.91 19.69 -4.08
CA ALA A 92 -12.15 18.56 -3.18
C ALA A 92 -11.26 17.36 -3.54
N LEU A 93 -11.16 17.01 -4.83
CA LEU A 93 -10.29 15.92 -5.32
C LEU A 93 -8.80 16.21 -5.06
N GLU A 94 -8.33 17.43 -5.36
CA GLU A 94 -6.96 17.84 -5.08
C GLU A 94 -6.63 17.74 -3.59
N THR A 95 -7.53 18.25 -2.74
CA THR A 95 -7.39 18.21 -1.28
C THR A 95 -7.29 16.77 -0.77
N ALA A 96 -8.18 15.88 -1.24
CA ALA A 96 -8.11 14.47 -0.89
C ALA A 96 -6.78 13.81 -1.33
N CYS A 97 -6.33 14.11 -2.56
CA CYS A 97 -5.08 13.58 -3.11
C CYS A 97 -3.83 14.08 -2.36
N GLU A 98 -3.87 15.27 -1.76
CA GLU A 98 -2.80 15.81 -0.94
C GLU A 98 -2.79 15.21 0.48
N ILE A 99 -3.97 14.98 1.06
CA ILE A 99 -4.11 14.55 2.45
C ILE A 99 -3.87 13.05 2.63
N VAL A 100 -4.32 12.20 1.72
CA VAL A 100 -4.18 10.73 1.88
C VAL A 100 -2.71 10.27 1.99
N PRO A 101 -1.74 10.79 1.21
CA PRO A 101 -0.33 10.44 1.41
C PRO A 101 0.22 10.87 2.77
N GLU A 102 -0.26 12.00 3.29
CA GLU A 102 0.07 12.47 4.64
C GLU A 102 -0.52 11.53 5.72
N LEU A 103 -1.74 11.04 5.52
CA LEU A 103 -2.35 10.03 6.40
C LEU A 103 -1.49 8.76 6.48
N PHE A 104 -1.05 8.22 5.34
CA PHE A 104 -0.20 7.03 5.34
C PHE A 104 1.12 7.25 6.08
N ARG A 105 1.79 8.39 5.86
CA ARG A 105 3.03 8.74 6.58
C ARG A 105 2.80 8.81 8.09
N ARG A 106 1.68 9.38 8.53
CA ARG A 106 1.35 9.50 9.96
C ARG A 106 0.98 8.16 10.59
N VAL A 107 0.22 7.33 9.89
CA VAL A 107 -0.11 5.97 10.35
C VAL A 107 1.14 5.10 10.44
N GLN A 108 2.04 5.18 9.45
CA GLN A 108 3.33 4.47 9.49
C GLN A 108 4.17 4.89 10.70
N ALA A 109 4.22 6.19 11.01
CA ALA A 109 4.98 6.71 12.14
C ALA A 109 4.39 6.35 13.52
N LYS A 110 3.06 6.35 13.65
CA LYS A 110 2.38 6.16 14.95
C LYS A 110 1.92 4.74 15.23
N SER A 111 1.57 3.99 14.19
CA SER A 111 0.95 2.68 14.30
C SER A 111 1.26 1.83 13.04
N PRO A 112 2.53 1.43 12.84
CA PRO A 112 2.97 0.70 11.65
C PRO A 112 2.18 -0.61 11.42
N ASN A 113 1.78 -1.28 12.51
CA ASN A 113 0.94 -2.50 12.48
C ASN A 113 -0.50 -2.27 11.96
N SER A 114 -0.89 -1.02 11.71
CA SER A 114 -2.20 -0.67 11.12
C SER A 114 -2.06 -0.06 9.72
N LEU A 115 -0.84 0.03 9.19
CA LEU A 115 -0.57 0.61 7.88
C LEU A 115 -1.19 -0.25 6.78
N PHE A 116 -1.04 -1.57 6.83
CA PHE A 116 -1.61 -2.48 5.84
C PHE A 116 -3.13 -2.36 5.74
N SER A 117 -3.84 -2.43 6.88
CA SER A 117 -5.30 -2.35 6.90
C SER A 117 -5.79 -0.97 6.46
N THR A 118 -5.12 0.09 6.92
CA THR A 118 -5.36 1.46 6.48
C THR A 118 -5.20 1.60 4.97
N ALA A 119 -4.07 1.18 4.41
CA ALA A 119 -3.78 1.30 2.99
C ALA A 119 -4.76 0.48 2.14
N SER A 120 -5.15 -0.70 2.62
CA SER A 120 -6.13 -1.57 1.94
C SER A 120 -7.53 -0.93 1.90
N GLN A 121 -8.03 -0.43 3.03
CA GLN A 121 -9.37 0.17 3.11
C GLN A 121 -9.42 1.51 2.37
N ILE A 122 -8.45 2.41 2.61
CA ILE A 122 -8.32 3.67 1.86
C ILE A 122 -8.15 3.40 0.36
N GLY A 123 -7.36 2.40 -0.01
CA GLY A 123 -7.22 1.96 -1.41
C GLY A 123 -8.56 1.55 -2.03
N GLY A 124 -9.43 0.86 -1.29
CA GLY A 124 -10.79 0.54 -1.71
C GLY A 124 -11.65 1.79 -1.94
N HIS A 125 -11.59 2.76 -1.02
CA HIS A 125 -12.28 4.04 -1.19
C HIS A 125 -11.73 4.86 -2.37
N LEU A 126 -10.42 4.85 -2.60
CA LEU A 126 -9.78 5.52 -3.74
C LEU A 126 -10.21 4.89 -5.07
N ARG A 127 -10.34 3.56 -5.18
CA ARG A 127 -10.89 2.92 -6.40
C ARG A 127 -12.33 3.34 -6.66
N SER A 128 -13.13 3.45 -5.60
CA SER A 128 -14.52 3.92 -5.71
C SER A 128 -14.55 5.40 -6.14
N LEU A 129 -13.66 6.23 -5.59
CA LEU A 129 -13.51 7.64 -5.96
C LEU A 129 -13.10 7.78 -7.42
N ASP A 130 -12.10 7.02 -7.88
CA ASP A 130 -11.64 6.99 -9.26
C ASP A 130 -12.79 6.67 -10.22
N GLY A 131 -13.59 5.64 -9.93
CA GLY A 131 -14.80 5.32 -10.71
C GLY A 131 -15.83 6.47 -10.71
N ALA A 132 -16.08 7.08 -9.55
CA ALA A 132 -16.99 8.21 -9.43
C ALA A 132 -16.50 9.45 -10.22
N VAL A 133 -15.19 9.69 -10.27
CA VAL A 133 -14.59 10.78 -11.06
C VAL A 133 -14.77 10.53 -12.56
N HIS A 134 -14.52 9.31 -13.03
CA HIS A 134 -14.77 8.96 -14.44
C HIS A 134 -16.22 9.18 -14.84
N GLN A 135 -17.16 8.70 -14.03
CA GLN A 135 -18.60 8.87 -14.29
C GLN A 135 -19.00 10.36 -14.23
N TYR A 136 -18.46 11.14 -13.28
CA TYR A 136 -18.69 12.58 -13.20
C TYR A 136 -18.22 13.31 -14.47
N ILE A 137 -17.02 12.98 -14.97
CA ILE A 137 -16.47 13.56 -16.20
C ILE A 137 -17.34 13.17 -17.41
N ASP A 138 -17.82 11.92 -17.47
CA ASP A 138 -18.72 11.49 -18.55
C ASP A 138 -20.04 12.26 -18.53
N ILE A 139 -20.70 12.40 -17.37
CA ILE A 139 -21.91 13.23 -17.20
C ILE A 139 -21.67 14.67 -17.64
N GLN A 140 -20.55 15.26 -17.22
CA GLN A 140 -20.16 16.61 -17.61
C GLN A 140 -19.96 16.76 -19.13
N SER A 141 -19.43 15.72 -19.78
CA SER A 141 -19.12 15.73 -21.22
C SER A 141 -20.35 15.43 -22.10
N LYS A 142 -21.30 14.62 -21.60
CA LYS A 142 -22.46 14.12 -22.35
C LYS A 142 -23.75 14.21 -21.51
N PRO A 143 -24.15 15.40 -21.04
CA PRO A 143 -25.27 15.54 -20.11
C PRO A 143 -26.61 15.04 -20.69
N MET A 144 -26.79 15.10 -22.01
CA MET A 144 -28.00 14.64 -22.70
C MET A 144 -28.25 13.13 -22.63
N LEU A 145 -27.25 12.33 -22.22
CA LEU A 145 -27.40 10.88 -22.07
C LEU A 145 -27.97 10.48 -20.71
N TYR A 146 -28.21 11.45 -19.83
CA TYR A 146 -28.58 11.23 -18.44
C TYR A 146 -29.94 11.87 -18.14
N ARG A 147 -30.76 11.18 -17.33
CA ARG A 147 -32.12 11.63 -16.98
C ARG A 147 -32.14 12.91 -16.14
N ASP A 148 -31.16 13.09 -15.26
CA ASP A 148 -30.99 14.28 -14.41
C ASP A 148 -29.49 14.58 -14.17
N PRO A 149 -28.79 15.15 -15.18
CA PRO A 149 -27.33 15.33 -15.13
C PRO A 149 -26.88 16.32 -14.06
N GLU A 150 -27.71 17.32 -13.71
CA GLU A 150 -27.37 18.32 -12.68
C GLU A 150 -27.39 17.71 -11.29
N SER A 151 -28.43 16.94 -10.96
CA SER A 151 -28.50 16.22 -9.68
C SER A 151 -27.35 15.21 -9.54
N LEU A 152 -27.02 14.49 -10.61
CA LEU A 152 -25.87 13.56 -10.63
C LEU A 152 -24.54 14.29 -10.46
N ARG A 153 -24.34 15.45 -11.12
CA ARG A 153 -23.17 16.31 -10.91
C ARG A 153 -23.07 16.69 -9.43
N LEU A 154 -24.09 17.33 -8.87
CA LEU A 154 -24.10 17.78 -7.48
C LEU A 154 -23.82 16.63 -6.49
N SER A 155 -24.43 15.46 -6.73
CA SER A 155 -24.18 14.25 -5.95
C SER A 155 -22.71 13.84 -5.96
N GLY A 156 -22.05 13.95 -7.11
CA GLY A 156 -20.61 13.70 -7.26
C GLY A 156 -19.75 14.72 -6.53
N GLU A 157 -20.08 16.01 -6.64
CA GLU A 157 -19.36 17.07 -5.91
C GLU A 157 -19.43 16.83 -4.40
N HIS A 158 -20.61 16.47 -3.88
CA HIS A 158 -20.78 16.10 -2.48
C HIS A 158 -20.02 14.83 -2.10
N ALA A 159 -19.95 13.83 -2.97
CA ALA A 159 -19.18 12.61 -2.71
C ALA A 159 -17.68 12.91 -2.60
N PHE A 160 -17.14 13.76 -3.48
CA PHE A 160 -15.73 14.17 -3.42
C PHE A 160 -15.44 14.99 -2.16
N GLN A 161 -16.34 15.90 -1.80
CA GLN A 161 -16.21 16.69 -0.58
C GLN A 161 -16.21 15.80 0.68
N ARG A 162 -17.17 14.87 0.80
CA ARG A 162 -17.22 13.93 1.94
C ARG A 162 -15.94 13.11 2.07
N PHE A 163 -15.37 12.67 0.95
CA PHE A 163 -14.10 11.93 0.98
C PHE A 163 -12.92 12.81 1.42
N ALA A 164 -12.86 14.06 0.96
CA ALA A 164 -11.83 15.01 1.38
C ALA A 164 -11.93 15.32 2.89
N ASP A 165 -13.14 15.56 3.39
CA ASP A 165 -13.41 15.80 4.81
C ASP A 165 -13.03 14.59 5.66
N PHE A 166 -13.39 13.38 5.20
CA PHE A 166 -12.99 12.12 5.83
C PHE A 166 -11.47 11.95 5.91
N ALA A 167 -10.74 12.23 4.82
CA ALA A 167 -9.28 12.13 4.82
C ALA A 167 -8.64 13.12 5.81
N LEU A 168 -9.15 14.35 5.86
CA LEU A 168 -8.67 15.38 6.77
C LEU A 168 -8.92 14.98 8.23
N GLU A 169 -10.12 14.49 8.53
CA GLU A 169 -10.49 14.06 9.88
C GLU A 169 -9.68 12.84 10.33
N SER A 170 -9.43 11.89 9.42
CA SER A 170 -8.56 10.74 9.66
C SER A 170 -7.15 11.18 10.09
N VAL A 171 -6.58 12.19 9.42
CA VAL A 171 -5.28 12.76 9.81
C VAL A 171 -5.34 13.38 11.21
N ARG A 172 -6.42 14.09 11.55
CA ARG A 172 -6.59 14.70 12.88
C ARG A 172 -6.66 13.66 13.99
N LEU A 173 -7.44 12.59 13.80
CA LEU A 173 -7.58 11.51 14.77
C LEU A 173 -6.24 10.80 15.00
N VAL A 174 -5.54 10.45 13.93
CA VAL A 174 -4.19 9.85 14.01
C VAL A 174 -3.23 10.81 14.74
N ASN A 175 -3.30 12.11 14.49
CA ASN A 175 -2.47 13.11 15.18
C ASN A 175 -2.75 13.25 16.67
N GLN A 176 -4.01 13.15 17.07
CA GLN A 176 -4.41 13.16 18.47
C GLN A 176 -4.07 11.84 19.18
N GLY A 177 -3.67 10.81 18.43
CA GLY A 177 -3.38 9.49 18.97
C GLY A 177 -4.64 8.63 19.16
N ASP A 178 -5.79 9.11 18.68
CA ASP A 178 -7.06 8.38 18.76
C ASP A 178 -7.19 7.38 17.60
N MET A 179 -6.32 6.36 17.66
CA MET A 179 -6.30 5.28 16.66
C MET A 179 -7.54 4.40 16.72
N ALA A 180 -8.25 4.37 17.85
CA ALA A 180 -9.49 3.60 18.01
C ALA A 180 -10.64 4.26 17.25
N GLN A 181 -10.85 5.57 17.45
CA GLN A 181 -11.87 6.32 16.72
C GLN A 181 -11.55 6.37 15.22
N TYR A 182 -10.28 6.52 14.85
CA TYR A 182 -9.86 6.47 13.45
C TYR A 182 -10.28 5.14 12.77
N LYS A 183 -9.99 4.00 13.42
CA LYS A 183 -10.38 2.69 12.88
C LYS A 183 -11.90 2.53 12.78
N ALA A 184 -12.64 2.93 13.82
CA ALA A 184 -14.10 2.88 13.80
C ALA A 184 -14.70 3.73 12.67
N ASN A 185 -14.12 4.90 12.39
CA ASN A 185 -14.56 5.75 11.28
C ASN A 185 -14.22 5.13 9.92
N LEU A 186 -13.04 4.54 9.79
CA LEU A 186 -12.61 3.88 8.55
C LEU A 186 -13.52 2.69 8.21
N ASP A 187 -13.95 1.92 9.21
CA ASP A 187 -14.84 0.77 9.01
C ASP A 187 -16.29 1.18 8.68
N THR A 188 -16.73 2.38 9.06
CA THR A 188 -18.13 2.84 8.89
C THR A 188 -18.32 3.81 7.73
N VAL A 189 -17.25 4.41 7.19
CA VAL A 189 -17.39 5.38 6.10
C VAL A 189 -17.81 4.68 4.79
N ALA A 190 -18.90 5.17 4.20
CA ALA A 190 -19.36 4.67 2.92
C ALA A 190 -18.37 5.08 1.80
N PRO A 191 -17.99 4.18 0.88
CA PRO A 191 -17.15 4.54 -0.25
C PRO A 191 -17.83 5.62 -1.11
N PRO A 192 -17.05 6.58 -1.65
CA PRO A 192 -17.59 7.57 -2.57
C PRO A 192 -18.11 6.87 -3.83
N LYS A 193 -19.41 6.98 -4.07
CA LYS A 193 -20.09 6.43 -5.24
C LYS A 193 -21.13 7.43 -5.72
N LEU A 194 -21.33 7.48 -7.03
CA LEU A 194 -22.46 8.18 -7.64
C LEU A 194 -23.70 7.26 -7.64
N PRO A 195 -24.92 7.81 -7.63
CA PRO A 195 -26.16 7.03 -7.75
C PRO A 195 -26.17 6.19 -9.03
N GLU A 196 -26.90 5.06 -8.99
CA GLU A 196 -27.10 4.22 -10.17
C GLU A 196 -27.87 4.99 -11.27
N LEU A 197 -27.43 4.78 -12.51
CA LEU A 197 -27.97 5.42 -13.70
C LEU A 197 -29.29 4.73 -14.08
N GLY A 198 -30.42 5.23 -13.58
CA GLY A 198 -31.77 4.78 -13.93
C GLY A 198 -32.41 5.55 -15.09
#